data_AF-A0A257GWY1-F1
#
_entry.id   AF-A0A257GWY1-F1
#
_cell.length_a   1.000
_cell.length_b   1.000
_cell.length_c   1.000
_cell.angle_alpha   90.00
_cell.angle_beta   90.00
_cell.angle_gamma   90.00
#
_symmetry.space_group_name_H-M   'P 1'
#
loop_
_entity.id
_entity.type
_entity.pdbx_description
1 polymer ?
#
loop_
_entity_poly.entity_id
_entity_poly.type
_entity_poly.pdbx_seq_one_letter_code
_entity_poly.pdbx_strand_id
1 'polypeptide(L)'
;FQDAAKFVRQLSAKRGTILMVGTKRQARETVAAEAQRAGVPFVDQRWLGGMLTNFKTVKTSIKRLKDMKIQQEAGLDSMSKKEQLMFARELAKLEKDIGGIQDMNTLPDAIFVIDVGYHKIAIAEARKLGIPLIGVVDSNHSPEGIDYVIPGNDDSAKAVTLYARGIADAILEGRANAVDDVVRAVAAEGTDEFVEVSEASA
;
A
#
# COMPACT_ATOMS: atom_id res chain seq x y z
N PHE A 1 9.10 -0.45 -17.17
CA PHE A 1 8.84 0.60 -16.16
C PHE A 1 7.67 1.51 -16.54
N GLN A 2 7.68 2.14 -17.73
CA GLN A 2 6.62 3.07 -18.14
C GLN A 2 5.21 2.47 -18.10
N ASP A 3 5.04 1.22 -18.55
CA ASP A 3 3.73 0.54 -18.51
C ASP A 3 3.24 0.31 -17.08
N ALA A 4 4.12 -0.16 -16.20
CA ALA A 4 3.81 -0.32 -14.78
C ALA A 4 3.44 1.01 -14.12
N ALA A 5 4.19 2.08 -14.39
CA ALA A 5 3.88 3.42 -13.86
C ALA A 5 2.55 3.96 -14.40
N LYS A 6 2.23 3.72 -15.67
CA LYS A 6 0.95 4.10 -16.27
C LYS A 6 -0.22 3.36 -15.61
N PHE A 7 -0.09 2.05 -15.40
CA PHE A 7 -1.09 1.24 -14.72
C PHE A 7 -1.31 1.74 -13.28
N VAL A 8 -0.22 1.97 -12.53
CA VAL A 8 -0.26 2.52 -11.17
C VAL A 8 -0.96 3.89 -11.11
N ARG A 9 -0.66 4.80 -12.04
CA ARG A 9 -1.33 6.10 -12.12
C ARG A 9 -2.83 5.95 -12.33
N GLN A 10 -3.23 5.11 -13.29
CA GLN A 10 -4.65 4.88 -13.60
C GLN A 10 -5.40 4.25 -12.44
N LEU A 11 -4.78 3.29 -11.75
CA LEU A 11 -5.38 2.64 -10.59
C LEU A 11 -5.54 3.64 -9.43
N SER A 12 -4.51 4.44 -9.18
CA SER A 12 -4.51 5.46 -8.14
C SER A 12 -5.53 6.57 -8.42
N ALA A 13 -5.73 6.93 -9.69
CA ALA A 13 -6.76 7.90 -10.10
C ALA A 13 -8.18 7.38 -9.80
N LYS A 14 -8.40 6.07 -9.88
CA LYS A 14 -9.65 5.42 -9.48
C LYS A 14 -9.78 5.21 -7.97
N ARG A 15 -8.87 5.79 -7.17
CA ARG A 15 -8.76 5.58 -5.72
C ARG A 15 -8.50 4.12 -5.31
N GLY A 16 -7.89 3.34 -6.20
CA GLY A 16 -7.45 1.99 -5.89
C GLY A 16 -6.31 1.98 -4.87
N THR A 17 -6.25 0.93 -4.06
CA THR A 17 -5.20 0.74 -3.06
C THR A 17 -4.10 -0.14 -3.61
N ILE A 18 -2.85 0.32 -3.49
CA ILE A 18 -1.67 -0.44 -3.93
C ILE A 18 -0.88 -0.86 -2.69
N LEU A 19 -0.55 -2.14 -2.57
CA LEU A 19 0.30 -2.65 -1.49
C LEU A 19 1.76 -2.69 -1.94
N MET A 20 2.65 -2.00 -1.23
CA MET A 20 4.09 -2.03 -1.53
C MET A 20 4.79 -3.10 -0.68
N VAL A 21 5.55 -3.99 -1.30
CA VAL A 21 6.21 -5.12 -0.64
C VAL A 21 7.70 -5.11 -0.96
N GLY A 22 8.53 -5.16 0.09
CA GLY A 22 9.97 -5.31 -0.07
C GLY A 22 10.63 -5.70 1.24
N THR A 23 10.96 -6.99 1.37
CA THR A 23 11.55 -7.53 2.62
C THR A 23 13.06 -7.69 2.61
N LYS A 24 13.70 -7.39 1.49
CA LYS A 24 15.15 -7.40 1.36
C LYS A 24 15.75 -6.28 2.20
N ARG A 25 16.90 -6.48 2.84
CA ARG A 25 17.52 -5.49 3.74
C ARG A 25 17.69 -4.11 3.08
N GLN A 26 18.06 -4.09 1.81
CA GLN A 26 18.24 -2.89 1.00
C GLN A 26 16.91 -2.18 0.65
N ALA A 27 15.79 -2.90 0.75
CA ALA A 27 14.46 -2.41 0.37
C ALA A 27 13.60 -1.96 1.55
N ARG A 28 13.76 -2.57 2.73
CA ARG A 28 12.81 -2.39 3.87
C ARG A 28 12.53 -0.93 4.18
N GLU A 29 13.58 -0.18 4.50
CA GLU A 29 13.48 1.23 4.94
C GLU A 29 12.94 2.12 3.81
N THR A 30 13.45 1.92 2.61
CA THR A 30 13.06 2.65 1.41
C THR A 30 11.59 2.44 1.06
N VAL A 31 11.13 1.18 1.05
CA VAL A 31 9.73 0.83 0.73
C VAL A 31 8.79 1.38 1.79
N ALA A 32 9.13 1.25 3.07
CA ALA A 32 8.33 1.80 4.16
C ALA A 32 8.21 3.32 4.06
N ALA A 33 9.32 4.03 3.85
CA ALA A 33 9.33 5.49 3.76
C ALA A 33 8.53 6.01 2.56
N GLU A 34 8.72 5.42 1.38
CA GLU A 34 8.01 5.85 0.16
C GLU A 34 6.53 5.49 0.20
N ALA A 35 6.17 4.33 0.77
CA ALA A 35 4.78 3.94 0.96
C ALA A 35 4.04 4.85 1.95
N GLN A 36 4.69 5.20 3.07
CA GLN A 36 4.15 6.16 4.03
C GLN A 36 3.96 7.54 3.38
N ARG A 37 4.94 8.01 2.60
CA ARG A 37 4.83 9.26 1.84
C ARG A 37 3.67 9.24 0.85
N ALA A 38 3.45 8.12 0.17
CA ALA A 38 2.32 7.94 -0.75
C ALA A 38 0.99 7.62 -0.02
N GLY A 39 0.99 7.42 1.30
CA GLY A 39 -0.19 7.04 2.06
C GLY A 39 -0.80 5.72 1.55
N VAL A 40 0.03 4.71 1.35
CA VAL A 40 -0.37 3.36 0.92
C VAL A 40 0.15 2.30 1.89
N PRO A 41 -0.53 1.15 2.02
CA PRO A 41 -0.06 0.08 2.88
C PRO A 41 1.24 -0.54 2.36
N PHE A 42 2.05 -1.07 3.28
CA PHE A 42 3.33 -1.71 2.95
C PHE A 42 3.66 -2.92 3.81
N VAL A 43 4.58 -3.75 3.31
CA VAL A 43 5.20 -4.88 4.02
C VAL A 43 6.71 -4.84 3.81
N ASP A 44 7.46 -4.51 4.86
CA ASP A 44 8.92 -4.36 4.86
C ASP A 44 9.65 -5.50 5.59
N GLN A 45 8.97 -6.27 6.45
CA GLN A 45 9.64 -7.29 7.27
C GLN A 45 9.52 -8.70 6.72
N ARG A 46 8.33 -9.30 6.80
CA ARG A 46 8.06 -10.66 6.34
C ARG A 46 6.63 -10.78 5.86
N TRP A 47 6.46 -11.43 4.72
CA TRP A 47 5.14 -11.87 4.27
C TRP A 47 4.63 -13.03 5.14
N LEU A 48 3.53 -12.83 5.84
CA LEU A 48 2.83 -13.91 6.55
C LEU A 48 1.97 -14.67 5.53
N GLY A 49 2.12 -15.99 5.48
CA GLY A 49 1.26 -16.81 4.62
C GLY A 49 -0.20 -16.66 5.02
N GLY A 50 -1.07 -16.45 4.04
CA GLY A 50 -2.48 -16.14 4.25
C GLY A 50 -2.78 -14.65 4.38
N MET A 51 -1.81 -13.77 4.09
CA MET A 51 -1.99 -12.31 4.19
C MET A 51 -3.17 -11.81 3.35
N LEU A 52 -3.34 -12.34 2.14
CA LEU A 52 -4.42 -11.97 1.24
C LEU A 52 -5.53 -13.03 1.25
N THR A 53 -5.13 -14.29 1.19
CA THR A 53 -6.09 -15.41 1.06
C THR A 53 -6.87 -15.70 2.35
N ASN A 54 -6.33 -15.35 3.52
CA ASN A 54 -7.01 -15.43 4.82
C ASN A 54 -7.07 -14.06 5.52
N PHE A 55 -7.46 -13.04 4.75
CA PHE A 55 -7.50 -11.66 5.23
C PHE A 55 -8.41 -11.46 6.45
N LYS A 56 -9.44 -12.29 6.64
CA LYS A 56 -10.30 -12.25 7.84
C LYS A 56 -9.51 -12.46 9.13
N THR A 57 -8.58 -13.42 9.17
CA THR A 57 -7.73 -13.65 10.34
C THR A 57 -6.70 -12.54 10.54
N VAL A 58 -6.18 -12.00 9.43
CA VAL A 58 -5.25 -10.86 9.47
C VAL A 58 -5.94 -9.62 10.05
N LYS A 59 -7.19 -9.34 9.67
CA LYS A 59 -8.01 -8.27 10.26
C LYS A 59 -8.15 -8.41 11.77
N THR A 60 -8.36 -9.62 12.29
CA THR A 60 -8.40 -9.87 13.73
C THR A 60 -7.07 -9.51 14.40
N SER A 61 -5.95 -9.82 13.75
CA SER A 61 -4.61 -9.49 14.25
C SER A 61 -4.34 -7.98 14.21
N ILE A 62 -4.78 -7.29 13.15
CA ILE A 62 -4.72 -5.83 13.04
C ILE A 62 -5.59 -5.17 14.13
N LYS A 63 -6.79 -5.69 14.38
CA LYS A 63 -7.63 -5.20 15.47
C LYS A 63 -6.93 -5.35 16.82
N ARG A 64 -6.35 -6.53 17.08
CA ARG A 64 -5.56 -6.77 18.29
C ARG A 64 -4.39 -5.78 18.44
N LEU A 65 -3.70 -5.46 17.35
CA LEU A 65 -2.65 -4.45 17.36
C LEU A 65 -3.18 -3.07 17.79
N LYS A 66 -4.31 -2.63 17.21
CA LYS A 66 -4.95 -1.35 17.57
C LYS A 66 -5.39 -1.34 19.04
N ASP A 67 -6.00 -2.41 19.51
CA ASP A 67 -6.43 -2.55 20.91
C ASP A 67 -5.22 -2.48 21.87
N MET A 68 -4.09 -3.12 21.51
CA MET A 68 -2.86 -3.05 22.30
C MET A 68 -2.21 -1.65 22.29
N LYS A 69 -2.26 -0.91 21.17
CA LYS A 69 -1.80 0.49 21.13
C LYS A 69 -2.62 1.39 22.05
N ILE A 70 -3.95 1.26 22.00
CA ILE A 70 -4.86 2.01 22.87
C ILE A 70 -4.58 1.68 24.34
N GLN A 71 -4.37 0.41 24.67
CA GLN A 71 -4.04 -0.01 26.03
C GLN A 71 -2.68 0.51 26.50
N GLN A 72 -1.70 0.61 25.60
CA GLN A 72 -0.40 1.22 25.90
C GLN A 72 -0.55 2.71 26.22
N GLU A 73 -1.35 3.44 25.42
CA GLU A 73 -1.61 4.87 25.61
C GLU A 73 -2.43 5.17 26.87
N ALA A 74 -3.37 4.29 27.21
CA ALA A 74 -4.20 4.38 28.42
C ALA A 74 -3.44 4.10 29.72
N GLY A 75 -2.23 3.53 29.65
CA GLY A 75 -1.38 3.20 30.79
C GLY A 75 -1.47 1.71 31.20
N LEU A 76 -0.33 1.15 31.57
CA LEU A 76 -0.16 -0.27 31.96
C LEU A 76 0.04 -0.44 33.47
N ASP A 77 -0.41 0.54 34.27
CA ASP A 77 -0.12 0.62 35.71
C ASP A 77 -0.77 -0.51 36.53
N SER A 78 -1.81 -1.14 35.99
CA SER A 78 -2.45 -2.32 36.58
C SER A 78 -1.67 -3.62 36.38
N MET A 79 -0.62 -3.62 35.55
CA MET A 79 0.20 -4.79 35.24
C MET A 79 1.50 -4.82 36.04
N SER A 80 2.00 -6.01 36.36
CA SER A 80 3.34 -6.15 36.92
C SER A 80 4.43 -5.77 35.91
N LYS A 81 5.62 -5.39 36.39
CA LYS A 81 6.78 -5.06 35.51
C LYS A 81 7.11 -6.18 34.51
N LYS A 82 6.90 -7.44 34.89
CA LYS A 82 7.11 -8.59 34.01
C LYS A 82 6.06 -8.64 32.90
N GLU A 83 4.79 -8.40 33.23
CA GLU A 83 3.69 -8.36 32.26
C GLU A 83 3.81 -7.15 31.33
N GLN A 84 4.18 -5.99 31.84
CA GLN A 84 4.48 -4.80 31.03
C GLN A 84 5.58 -5.08 30.00
N LEU A 85 6.67 -5.77 30.42
CA LEU A 85 7.74 -6.15 29.52
C LEU A 85 7.28 -7.14 28.43
N MET A 86 6.48 -8.14 28.81
CA MET A 86 5.94 -9.11 27.86
C MET A 86 4.97 -8.45 26.86
N PHE A 87 4.11 -7.55 27.36
CA PHE A 87 3.20 -6.76 26.55
C PHE A 87 3.95 -5.89 25.54
N ALA A 88 4.97 -5.15 25.98
CA ALA A 88 5.78 -4.31 25.11
C ALA A 88 6.50 -5.12 24.01
N ARG A 89 7.01 -6.32 24.34
CA ARG A 89 7.63 -7.23 23.37
C ARG A 89 6.61 -7.76 22.36
N GLU A 90 5.41 -8.12 22.80
CA GLU A 90 4.36 -8.59 21.92
C GLU A 90 3.89 -7.48 20.99
N LEU A 91 3.67 -6.27 21.51
CA LEU A 91 3.31 -5.09 20.73
C LEU A 91 4.37 -4.78 19.67
N ALA A 92 5.65 -4.70 20.07
CA ALA A 92 6.75 -4.42 19.14
C ALA A 92 6.87 -5.48 18.04
N LYS A 93 6.64 -6.75 18.37
CA LYS A 93 6.64 -7.83 17.38
C LYS A 93 5.47 -7.68 16.40
N LEU A 94 4.27 -7.42 16.92
CA LEU A 94 3.08 -7.31 16.09
C LEU A 94 3.12 -6.06 15.20
N GLU A 95 3.58 -4.92 15.73
CA GLU A 95 3.82 -3.69 14.96
C GLU A 95 4.80 -3.94 13.82
N LYS A 96 5.88 -4.67 14.11
CA LYS A 96 6.89 -5.01 13.11
C LYS A 96 6.33 -5.91 12.00
N ASP A 97 5.47 -6.86 12.33
CA ASP A 97 4.96 -7.84 11.36
C ASP A 97 3.79 -7.31 10.52
N ILE A 98 2.89 -6.50 11.11
CA ILE A 98 1.63 -6.07 10.47
C ILE A 98 1.34 -4.56 10.58
N GLY A 99 2.23 -3.75 11.15
CA GLY A 99 2.03 -2.30 11.28
C GLY A 99 1.87 -1.58 9.95
N GLY A 100 2.60 -2.00 8.91
CA GLY A 100 2.49 -1.40 7.57
C GLY A 100 1.16 -1.64 6.85
N ILE A 101 0.35 -2.60 7.31
CA ILE A 101 -0.98 -2.90 6.77
C ILE A 101 -2.12 -2.51 7.73
N GLN A 102 -1.83 -1.78 8.81
CA GLN A 102 -2.82 -1.47 9.86
C GLN A 102 -4.01 -0.62 9.38
N ASP A 103 -3.79 0.17 8.33
CA ASP A 103 -4.80 1.05 7.72
C ASP A 103 -5.58 0.38 6.60
N MET A 104 -5.22 -0.87 6.27
CA MET A 104 -5.84 -1.63 5.19
C MET A 104 -7.14 -2.30 5.66
N ASN A 105 -8.29 -1.77 5.22
CA ASN A 105 -9.61 -2.32 5.55
C ASN A 105 -10.12 -3.34 4.51
N THR A 106 -9.67 -3.22 3.27
CA THR A 106 -10.04 -4.08 2.13
C THR A 106 -8.80 -4.71 1.53
N LEU A 107 -8.97 -5.70 0.67
CA LEU A 107 -7.84 -6.23 -0.10
C LEU A 107 -7.29 -5.14 -1.02
N PRO A 108 -5.98 -5.14 -1.32
CA PRO A 108 -5.39 -4.22 -2.27
C PRO A 108 -5.85 -4.55 -3.71
N ASP A 109 -5.97 -3.52 -4.54
CA ASP A 109 -6.33 -3.65 -5.95
C ASP A 109 -5.13 -3.99 -6.84
N ALA A 110 -3.92 -3.68 -6.38
CA ALA A 110 -2.68 -4.15 -7.00
C ALA A 110 -1.56 -4.27 -5.97
N ILE A 111 -0.53 -5.05 -6.31
CA ILE A 111 0.63 -5.26 -5.45
C ILE A 111 1.90 -4.88 -6.21
N PHE A 112 2.74 -4.07 -5.59
CA PHE A 112 4.07 -3.78 -6.08
C PHE A 112 5.11 -4.52 -5.24
N VAL A 113 5.89 -5.42 -5.87
CA VAL A 113 6.87 -6.27 -5.21
C VAL A 113 8.28 -5.95 -5.72
N ILE A 114 9.20 -5.72 -4.79
CA ILE A 114 10.64 -5.66 -5.05
C ILE A 114 11.24 -7.01 -4.65
N ASP A 115 11.97 -7.63 -5.59
CA ASP A 115 12.54 -8.98 -5.47
C ASP A 115 11.47 -10.10 -5.45
N VAL A 116 11.11 -10.55 -6.65
CA VAL A 116 10.09 -11.61 -6.85
C VAL A 116 10.55 -12.99 -6.37
N GLY A 117 11.87 -13.21 -6.24
CA GLY A 117 12.46 -14.48 -5.84
C GLY A 117 12.14 -14.86 -4.40
N TYR A 118 12.18 -13.88 -3.50
CA TYR A 118 11.88 -14.06 -2.07
C TYR A 118 10.38 -14.05 -1.77
N HIS A 119 9.55 -13.61 -2.72
CA HIS A 119 8.12 -13.33 -2.51
C HIS A 119 7.18 -14.31 -3.24
N LYS A 120 7.60 -15.57 -3.41
CA LYS A 120 6.78 -16.62 -4.06
C LYS A 120 5.39 -16.82 -3.45
N ILE A 121 5.29 -16.73 -2.12
CA ILE A 121 4.00 -16.89 -1.41
C ILE A 121 3.07 -15.72 -1.75
N ALA A 122 3.59 -14.49 -1.74
CA ALA A 122 2.81 -13.31 -2.09
C ALA A 122 2.29 -13.39 -3.53
N ILE A 123 3.15 -13.81 -4.47
CA ILE A 123 2.80 -14.00 -5.89
C ILE A 123 1.71 -15.08 -6.04
N ALA A 124 1.85 -16.22 -5.36
CA ALA A 124 0.87 -17.29 -5.41
C ALA A 124 -0.49 -16.88 -4.84
N GLU A 125 -0.50 -16.15 -3.73
CA GLU A 125 -1.73 -15.62 -3.12
C GLU A 125 -2.41 -14.57 -4.01
N ALA A 126 -1.64 -13.63 -4.56
CA ALA A 126 -2.12 -12.60 -5.48
C ALA A 126 -2.77 -13.23 -6.72
N ARG A 127 -2.09 -14.19 -7.34
CA ARG A 127 -2.58 -14.93 -8.51
C ARG A 127 -3.88 -15.67 -8.21
N LYS A 128 -3.97 -16.31 -7.05
CA LYS A 128 -5.18 -17.05 -6.65
C LYS A 128 -6.41 -16.13 -6.51
N LEU A 129 -6.19 -14.89 -6.09
CA LEU A 129 -7.23 -13.88 -5.92
C LEU A 129 -7.46 -13.03 -7.17
N GLY A 130 -6.65 -13.18 -8.21
CA GLY A 130 -6.70 -12.36 -9.41
C GLY A 130 -6.26 -10.90 -9.19
N ILE A 131 -5.44 -10.64 -8.17
CA ILE A 131 -4.91 -9.31 -7.90
C ILE A 131 -3.69 -9.07 -8.80
N PRO A 132 -3.68 -8.01 -9.62
CA PRO A 132 -2.58 -7.72 -10.53
C PRO A 132 -1.28 -7.41 -9.77
N LEU A 133 -0.17 -7.94 -10.27
CA LEU A 133 1.13 -7.86 -9.63
C LEU A 133 2.15 -7.15 -10.53
N ILE A 134 2.80 -6.15 -9.94
CA ILE A 134 3.88 -5.38 -10.54
C ILE A 134 5.17 -5.78 -9.83
N GLY A 135 6.14 -6.33 -10.56
CA GLY A 135 7.33 -6.92 -9.97
C GLY A 135 8.61 -6.39 -10.57
N VAL A 136 9.58 -6.03 -9.74
CA VAL A 136 10.97 -5.84 -10.19
C VAL A 136 11.63 -7.21 -10.30
N VAL A 137 12.08 -7.55 -11.52
CA VAL A 137 12.66 -8.86 -11.84
C VAL A 137 14.11 -8.67 -12.25
N ASP A 138 15.01 -9.34 -11.53
CA ASP A 138 16.42 -9.47 -11.87
C ASP A 138 16.67 -10.74 -12.71
N SER A 139 17.82 -10.80 -13.36
CA SER A 139 18.29 -11.86 -14.27
C SER A 139 18.25 -13.28 -13.70
N ASN A 140 18.24 -13.44 -12.38
CA ASN A 140 18.22 -14.71 -11.65
C ASN A 140 16.81 -15.22 -11.32
N HIS A 141 15.75 -14.47 -11.65
CA HIS A 141 14.38 -14.83 -11.29
C HIS A 141 13.45 -14.90 -12.52
N SER A 142 12.50 -15.83 -12.48
CA SER A 142 11.49 -15.97 -13.54
C SER A 142 10.39 -14.92 -13.38
N PRO A 143 9.97 -14.27 -14.48
CA PRO A 143 8.86 -13.31 -14.47
C PRO A 143 7.46 -13.97 -14.38
N GLU A 144 7.38 -15.29 -14.21
CA GLU A 144 6.11 -16.01 -14.23
C GLU A 144 5.13 -15.60 -13.11
N GLY A 145 3.93 -15.18 -13.53
CA GLY A 145 2.86 -14.72 -12.64
C GLY A 145 2.98 -13.28 -12.17
N ILE A 146 3.76 -12.49 -12.88
CA ILE A 146 3.83 -11.05 -12.75
C ILE A 146 3.14 -10.46 -13.98
N ASP A 147 2.14 -9.62 -13.78
CA ASP A 147 1.40 -8.99 -14.88
C ASP A 147 2.21 -7.84 -15.49
N TYR A 148 2.89 -7.07 -14.63
CA TYR A 148 3.70 -5.92 -15.04
C TYR A 148 5.15 -6.10 -14.59
N VAL A 149 5.99 -6.59 -15.49
CA VAL A 149 7.41 -6.84 -15.23
C VAL A 149 8.22 -5.56 -15.40
N ILE A 150 9.02 -5.23 -14.38
CA ILE A 150 10.04 -4.18 -14.42
C ILE A 150 11.40 -4.86 -14.42
N PRO A 151 12.07 -5.00 -15.58
CA PRO A 151 13.41 -5.57 -15.61
C PRO A 151 14.38 -4.61 -14.90
N GLY A 152 15.11 -5.10 -13.91
CA GLY A 152 15.94 -4.25 -13.09
C GLY A 152 16.71 -4.96 -11.99
N ASN A 153 17.77 -4.33 -11.51
CA ASN A 153 18.56 -4.80 -10.37
C ASN A 153 17.81 -4.58 -9.06
N ASP A 154 17.63 -5.63 -8.26
CA ASP A 154 16.96 -5.60 -6.95
C ASP A 154 17.96 -5.66 -5.75
N ASP A 155 19.25 -5.87 -6.00
CA ASP A 155 20.32 -5.94 -5.00
C ASP A 155 20.84 -4.55 -4.61
N SER A 156 20.79 -3.59 -5.54
CA SER A 156 21.31 -2.24 -5.33
C SER A 156 20.29 -1.37 -4.61
N ALA A 157 20.66 -0.84 -3.43
CA ALA A 157 19.83 0.11 -2.69
C ALA A 157 19.40 1.31 -3.56
N LYS A 158 20.31 1.84 -4.40
CA LYS A 158 19.99 2.96 -5.31
C LYS A 158 18.92 2.60 -6.34
N ALA A 159 18.98 1.39 -6.89
CA ALA A 159 18.00 0.92 -7.87
C ALA A 159 16.64 0.70 -7.20
N VAL A 160 16.63 0.07 -6.03
CA VAL A 160 15.43 -0.12 -5.22
C VAL A 160 14.76 1.22 -4.87
N THR A 161 15.53 2.22 -4.45
CA THR A 161 15.03 3.58 -4.22
C THR A 161 14.44 4.20 -5.48
N LEU A 162 15.09 4.04 -6.64
CA LEU A 162 14.57 4.56 -7.90
C LEU A 162 13.19 3.96 -8.23
N TYR A 163 13.03 2.64 -8.08
CA TYR A 163 11.74 1.98 -8.37
C TYR A 163 10.67 2.33 -7.34
N ALA A 164 10.98 2.23 -6.04
CA ALA A 164 10.03 2.54 -4.98
C ALA A 164 9.54 3.99 -5.06
N ARG A 165 10.46 4.94 -5.24
CA ARG A 165 10.14 6.35 -5.40
C ARG A 165 9.34 6.61 -6.68
N GLY A 166 9.75 6.04 -7.81
CA GLY A 166 9.04 6.23 -9.07
C GLY A 166 7.60 5.69 -9.05
N ILE A 167 7.36 4.58 -8.34
CA ILE A 167 6.01 4.05 -8.11
C ILE A 167 5.23 4.94 -7.14
N ALA A 168 5.83 5.39 -6.03
CA ALA A 168 5.19 6.31 -5.09
C ALA A 168 4.81 7.65 -5.74
N ASP A 169 5.69 8.21 -6.57
CA ASP A 169 5.41 9.43 -7.35
C ASP A 169 4.27 9.19 -8.35
N ALA A 170 4.24 8.04 -9.03
CA ALA A 170 3.12 7.66 -9.91
C ALA A 170 1.79 7.51 -9.14
N ILE A 171 1.80 7.03 -7.90
CA ILE A 171 0.62 6.94 -7.04
C ILE A 171 0.10 8.35 -6.70
N LEU A 172 1.00 9.25 -6.29
CA LEU A 172 0.67 10.62 -5.93
C LEU A 172 0.14 11.41 -7.13
N GLU A 173 0.81 11.31 -8.28
CA GLU A 173 0.36 11.90 -9.55
C GLU A 173 -1.05 11.41 -9.93
N GLY A 174 -1.28 10.09 -9.83
CA GLY A 174 -2.60 9.51 -10.12
C GLY A 174 -3.70 10.05 -9.21
N ARG A 175 -3.42 10.19 -7.91
CA ARG A 175 -4.37 10.76 -6.93
C ARG A 175 -4.63 12.24 -7.17
N ALA A 176 -3.61 13.03 -7.51
CA ALA A 176 -3.76 14.45 -7.81
C ALA A 176 -4.66 14.69 -9.03
N ASN A 177 -4.43 13.94 -10.11
CA ASN A 177 -5.25 14.03 -11.33
C ASN A 177 -6.73 13.71 -11.05
N ALA A 178 -7.03 12.75 -10.17
CA ALA A 178 -8.40 12.43 -9.80
C ALA A 178 -9.10 13.57 -9.06
N VAL A 179 -8.36 14.37 -8.28
CA VAL A 179 -8.92 15.56 -7.62
C VAL A 179 -9.20 16.64 -8.66
N ASP A 180 -8.27 16.89 -9.57
CA ASP A 180 -8.43 17.88 -10.64
C ASP A 180 -9.60 17.56 -11.57
N ASP A 181 -9.80 16.28 -11.92
CA ASP A 181 -10.92 15.84 -12.75
C ASP A 181 -12.27 16.05 -12.03
N VAL A 182 -12.34 15.81 -10.72
CA VAL A 182 -13.54 16.08 -9.91
C VAL A 182 -13.80 17.58 -9.81
N VAL A 183 -12.76 18.39 -9.56
CA VAL A 183 -12.89 19.85 -9.49
C VAL A 183 -13.35 20.43 -10.84
N ARG A 184 -12.84 19.91 -11.96
CA ARG A 184 -13.28 20.31 -13.31
C ARG A 184 -14.72 19.89 -13.60
N ALA A 185 -15.13 18.69 -13.19
CA ALA A 185 -16.51 18.24 -13.34
C ALA A 185 -17.48 19.13 -12.56
N VAL A 186 -17.15 19.45 -11.30
CA VAL A 186 -17.96 20.35 -10.45
C VAL A 186 -17.97 21.78 -11.00
N ALA A 187 -16.86 22.28 -11.52
CA ALA A 187 -16.79 23.61 -12.13
C ALA A 187 -17.59 23.71 -13.44
N ALA A 188 -17.69 22.61 -14.21
CA ALA A 188 -18.51 22.54 -15.41
C ALA A 188 -20.01 22.44 -15.11
N GLU A 189 -20.39 21.77 -14.01
CA GLU A 189 -21.79 21.71 -13.54
C GLU A 189 -22.25 23.03 -12.89
N GLY A 190 -21.36 23.77 -12.21
CA GLY A 190 -21.68 25.05 -11.56
C GLY A 190 -21.97 26.22 -12.52
N THR A 191 -21.70 26.08 -13.82
CA THR A 191 -22.01 27.10 -14.84
C THR A 191 -23.45 27.05 -15.37
N ASP A 192 -24.22 26.01 -15.07
CA ASP A 192 -25.58 25.83 -15.61
C ASP A 192 -26.71 26.30 -14.66
N GLU A 193 -26.38 26.74 -13.43
CA GLU A 193 -27.37 27.10 -12.39
C GLU A 193 -27.66 28.62 -12.26
N PHE A 194 -27.11 29.46 -13.16
CA PHE A 194 -27.43 30.90 -13.24
C PHE A 194 -28.15 31.24 -14.55
N VAL A 195 -29.44 30.89 -14.63
CA VAL A 195 -30.36 31.54 -15.58
C VAL A 195 -31.26 32.48 -14.78
N GLU A 196 -30.94 33.77 -14.81
CA GLU A 196 -31.79 34.85 -14.30
C GLU A 196 -33.20 34.75 -14.87
N VAL A 197 -34.19 34.56 -13.99
CA VAL A 197 -35.58 34.88 -14.31
C VAL A 197 -35.67 36.41 -14.33
N SER A 198 -35.48 37.01 -15.50
CA SER A 198 -35.81 38.41 -15.71
C SER A 198 -37.33 38.56 -15.73
N GLU A 199 -37.84 39.36 -14.81
CA GLU A 199 -39.23 39.79 -14.72
C GLU A 199 -39.69 40.40 -16.05
N ALA A 200 -40.58 39.72 -16.77
CA ALA A 200 -41.33 40.32 -17.86
C ALA A 200 -42.47 41.16 -17.27
N SER A 201 -42.20 42.45 -17.10
CA SER A 201 -43.22 43.49 -17.01
C SER A 201 -43.83 43.70 -18.40
N ALA A 202 -45.14 43.49 -18.55
CA ALA A 202 -46.01 44.17 -19.52
C ALA A 202 -47.49 43.93 -19.16
#